data_AF-A0A1Y0CCN0-F1
#
_entry.id   AF-A0A1Y0CCN0-F1
#
_cell.length_a   1.000
_cell.length_b   1.000
_cell.length_c   1.000
_cell.angle_alpha   90.00
_cell.angle_beta   90.00
_cell.angle_gamma   90.00
#
_symmetry.space_group_name_H-M   'P 1'
#
loop_
_entity.id
_entity.type
_entity.pdbx_description
1 polymer ?
#
loop_
_entity_poly.entity_id
_entity_poly.type
_entity_poly.pdbx_seq_one_letter_code
_entity_poly.pdbx_strand_id
1 'polypeptide(L)'
;MTLPFDDDDSLRYPPTPVMPELFVDLDLQLFTAADESMRWAALVAGTREVLDRFAHLASPKVRVSTGPEVVVSRLDACVQGFSAIGAEAFARWLQTVVDVLEAHASLQHRCVHDIRATKSDAEAITAITEAATSLDAAAKAIAGYPFGAFPPRPDESPDYPLMAQAGMCLAAETHRVPLRTQLDGAGGASGSAEFNPYVAALFRLELATHRRLYRLFYELCFHVGFDLHDNPDVRFDTPDGVDRQGL
;
A
#
# COMPACT_ATOMS: atom_id res chain seq x y z
N MET A 1 19.36 -29.74 11.38
CA MET A 1 19.00 -29.29 10.03
C MET A 1 18.69 -27.81 10.18
N THR A 2 19.66 -26.96 9.87
CA THR A 2 19.65 -25.52 10.13
C THR A 2 18.98 -24.79 8.96
N LEU A 3 17.94 -24.02 9.25
CA LEU A 3 17.31 -23.10 8.30
C LEU A 3 18.18 -21.85 8.15
N PRO A 4 18.46 -21.36 6.94
CA PRO A 4 19.10 -20.06 6.74
C PRO A 4 18.00 -19.04 6.42
N PHE A 5 17.51 -18.37 7.45
CA PHE A 5 16.81 -17.09 7.30
C PHE A 5 17.37 -16.18 8.39
N ASP A 6 18.61 -15.73 8.19
CA ASP A 6 18.98 -14.43 8.72
C ASP A 6 18.17 -13.43 7.90
N ASP A 7 17.08 -12.93 8.49
CA ASP A 7 16.42 -11.70 8.08
C ASP A 7 17.41 -10.55 8.32
N ASP A 8 18.39 -10.46 7.44
CA ASP A 8 19.34 -9.36 7.42
C ASP A 8 18.62 -8.14 6.82
N ASP A 9 17.93 -7.41 7.69
CA ASP A 9 17.28 -6.12 7.39
C ASP A 9 18.28 -5.08 6.82
N SER A 10 19.60 -5.36 6.85
CA SER A 10 20.63 -4.54 6.23
C SER A 10 20.69 -4.64 4.69
N LEU A 11 20.02 -5.63 4.08
CA LEU A 11 19.92 -5.80 2.62
C LEU A 11 18.68 -5.12 2.02
N ARG A 12 17.95 -4.30 2.78
CA ARG A 12 17.05 -3.29 2.21
C ARG A 12 17.89 -2.24 1.49
N TYR A 13 18.42 -2.60 0.32
CA TYR A 13 18.94 -1.61 -0.61
C TYR A 13 17.82 -0.59 -0.81
N PRO A 14 18.01 0.68 -0.41
CA PRO A 14 17.10 1.71 -0.89
C PRO A 14 17.08 1.56 -2.42
N PRO A 15 15.91 1.74 -3.06
CA PRO A 15 15.84 1.88 -4.51
C PRO A 15 17.08 2.59 -5.00
N THR A 16 17.94 1.93 -5.77
CA THR A 16 19.11 2.61 -6.32
C THR A 16 18.54 3.80 -7.08
N PRO A 17 18.84 5.05 -6.67
CA PRO A 17 18.29 6.19 -7.36
C PRO A 17 18.75 6.06 -8.80
N VAL A 18 17.77 5.98 -9.71
CA VAL A 18 18.05 5.92 -11.14
C VAL A 18 18.60 7.29 -11.49
N MET A 19 19.93 7.42 -11.42
CA MET A 19 20.73 8.63 -11.67
C MET A 19 20.05 9.94 -11.21
N PRO A 20 20.23 10.39 -9.95
CA PRO A 20 19.62 11.62 -9.45
C PRO A 20 19.97 12.86 -10.32
N GLU A 21 21.07 12.80 -11.07
CA GLU A 21 21.46 13.82 -12.05
C GLU A 21 20.48 13.95 -13.22
N LEU A 22 19.74 12.89 -13.60
CA LEU A 22 18.73 12.93 -14.67
C LEU A 22 17.51 13.76 -14.31
N PHE A 23 17.19 13.88 -13.01
CA PHE A 23 16.00 14.59 -12.57
C PHE A 23 16.27 16.06 -12.23
N VAL A 24 17.53 16.51 -12.26
CA VAL A 24 17.91 17.90 -12.03
C VAL A 24 17.25 18.84 -13.05
N ASP A 25 17.17 18.42 -14.32
CA ASP A 25 16.53 19.21 -15.37
C ASP A 25 15.01 19.33 -15.16
N LEU A 26 14.37 18.26 -14.66
CA LEU A 26 12.95 18.25 -14.31
C LEU A 26 12.66 19.16 -13.11
N ASP A 27 13.53 19.11 -12.10
CA ASP A 27 13.42 19.95 -10.91
C ASP A 27 13.64 21.43 -11.29
N LEU A 28 14.63 21.72 -12.14
CA LEU A 28 14.84 23.06 -12.67
C LEU A 28 13.62 23.54 -13.46
N GLN A 29 13.04 22.71 -14.34
CA GLN A 29 11.83 23.07 -15.07
C GLN A 29 10.65 23.34 -14.13
N LEU A 30 10.47 22.54 -13.08
CA LEU A 30 9.41 22.74 -12.10
C LEU A 30 9.60 24.04 -11.31
N PHE A 31 10.80 24.28 -10.80
CA PHE A 31 11.09 25.43 -9.92
C PHE A 31 11.27 26.75 -10.67
N THR A 32 11.58 26.71 -11.97
CA THR A 32 11.73 27.90 -12.81
C THR A 32 10.56 28.14 -13.76
N ALA A 33 9.49 27.34 -13.64
CA ALA A 33 8.28 27.48 -14.44
C ALA A 33 7.72 28.91 -14.36
N ALA A 34 7.69 29.60 -15.50
CA ALA A 34 7.19 30.98 -15.59
C ALA A 34 5.65 31.04 -15.61
N ASP A 35 5.01 29.93 -15.97
CA ASP A 35 3.56 29.78 -16.02
C ASP A 35 3.11 28.34 -15.67
N GLU A 36 1.80 28.18 -15.54
CA GLU A 36 1.16 26.93 -15.16
C GLU A 36 1.35 25.82 -16.23
N SER A 37 1.51 26.19 -17.51
CA SER A 37 1.71 25.21 -18.58
C SER A 37 3.09 24.55 -18.49
N MET A 38 4.14 25.33 -18.20
CA MET A 38 5.49 24.83 -17.96
C MET A 38 5.55 23.96 -16.70
N ARG A 39 4.83 24.38 -15.65
CA ARG A 39 4.71 23.59 -14.42
C ARG A 39 4.07 22.22 -14.71
N TRP A 40 2.98 22.18 -15.46
CA TRP A 40 2.31 20.93 -15.81
C TRP A 40 3.16 20.03 -16.71
N ALA A 41 3.94 20.59 -17.63
CA ALA A 41 4.86 19.80 -18.45
C ALA A 41 5.87 19.04 -17.55
N ALA A 42 6.44 19.71 -16.55
CA ALA A 42 7.33 19.06 -15.57
C ALA A 42 6.59 17.99 -14.75
N LEU A 43 5.37 18.26 -14.29
CA LEU A 43 4.57 17.29 -13.53
C LEU A 43 4.17 16.06 -14.36
N VAL A 44 3.83 16.23 -15.64
CA VAL A 44 3.53 15.11 -16.55
C VAL A 44 4.74 14.22 -16.71
N ALA A 45 5.92 14.80 -16.94
CA ALA A 45 7.16 14.05 -17.06
C ALA A 45 7.54 13.34 -15.75
N GLY A 46 7.48 14.03 -14.61
CA GLY A 46 7.69 13.42 -13.29
C GLY A 46 6.72 12.28 -12.99
N THR A 47 5.45 12.42 -13.38
CA THR A 47 4.47 11.33 -13.24
C THR A 47 4.85 10.12 -14.07
N ARG A 48 5.30 10.31 -15.32
CA ARG A 48 5.74 9.19 -16.18
C ARG A 48 6.91 8.44 -15.56
N GLU A 49 7.89 9.14 -15.01
CA GLU A 49 9.03 8.54 -14.29
C GLU A 49 8.59 7.71 -13.08
N VAL A 50 7.62 8.22 -12.30
CA VAL A 50 7.01 7.45 -11.21
C VAL A 50 6.33 6.18 -11.72
N LEU A 51 5.59 6.25 -12.83
CA LEU A 51 4.93 5.09 -13.41
C LEU A 51 5.94 4.08 -13.98
N ASP A 52 7.07 4.53 -14.52
CA ASP A 52 8.13 3.66 -14.98
C ASP A 52 8.84 2.99 -13.81
N ARG A 53 9.01 3.69 -12.67
CA ARG A 53 9.45 3.09 -11.41
C ARG A 53 8.49 1.99 -10.95
N PHE A 54 7.18 2.20 -11.04
CA PHE A 54 6.20 1.16 -10.75
C PHE A 54 6.33 -0.05 -11.67
N ALA A 55 6.51 0.15 -12.98
CA ALA A 55 6.73 -0.96 -13.92
C ALA A 55 8.01 -1.74 -13.59
N HIS A 56 9.07 -1.04 -13.19
CA HIS A 56 10.31 -1.66 -12.77
C HIS A 56 10.12 -2.51 -11.51
N LEU A 57 9.41 -1.98 -10.50
CA LEU A 57 9.12 -2.70 -9.25
C LEU A 57 8.23 -3.93 -9.47
N ALA A 58 7.28 -3.86 -10.39
CA ALA A 58 6.43 -4.99 -10.76
C ALA A 58 7.15 -6.07 -11.59
N SER A 59 8.40 -5.84 -12.00
CA SER A 59 9.18 -6.81 -12.76
C SER A 59 9.49 -8.04 -11.92
N PRO A 60 9.27 -9.27 -12.41
CA PRO A 60 9.64 -10.51 -11.69
C PRO A 60 11.14 -10.61 -11.34
N LYS A 61 11.97 -9.80 -12.00
CA LYS A 61 13.41 -9.71 -11.76
C LYS A 61 13.76 -8.85 -10.55
N VAL A 62 12.85 -7.95 -10.17
CA VAL A 62 12.95 -7.04 -9.04
C VAL A 62 12.17 -7.69 -7.92
N ARG A 63 12.85 -8.51 -7.10
CA ARG A 63 12.25 -9.27 -5.98
C ARG A 63 11.88 -8.34 -4.83
N VAL A 64 11.00 -7.38 -5.05
CA VAL A 64 10.54 -6.49 -3.99
C VAL A 64 9.04 -6.73 -3.80
N SER A 65 8.69 -7.11 -2.58
CA SER A 65 7.32 -7.33 -2.13
C SER A 65 6.63 -5.97 -1.96
N THR A 66 6.40 -5.25 -3.07
CA THR A 66 5.95 -3.86 -3.03
C THR A 66 4.57 -3.67 -3.63
N GLY A 67 3.80 -2.81 -2.97
CA GLY A 67 2.49 -2.38 -3.45
C GLY A 67 1.30 -3.12 -2.81
N PRO A 68 0.08 -2.60 -3.05
CA PRO A 68 -1.15 -3.15 -2.48
C PRO A 68 -1.40 -4.60 -2.92
N GLU A 69 -0.90 -5.01 -4.09
CA GLU A 69 -1.03 -6.38 -4.63
C GLU A 69 -0.39 -7.44 -3.73
N VAL A 70 0.70 -7.12 -3.05
CA VAL A 70 1.37 -8.04 -2.12
C VAL A 70 0.54 -8.25 -0.87
N VAL A 71 -0.07 -7.17 -0.35
CA VAL A 71 -0.99 -7.24 0.78
C VAL A 71 -2.21 -8.08 0.38
N VAL A 72 -2.81 -7.81 -0.78
CA VAL A 72 -3.93 -8.59 -1.33
C VAL A 72 -3.56 -10.08 -1.41
N SER A 73 -2.43 -10.41 -2.05
CA SER A 73 -1.98 -11.80 -2.19
C SER A 73 -1.70 -12.49 -0.85
N ARG A 74 -1.16 -11.77 0.14
CA ARG A 74 -0.95 -12.31 1.49
C ARG A 74 -2.27 -12.55 2.22
N LEU A 75 -3.25 -11.65 2.07
CA LEU A 75 -4.57 -11.82 2.65
C LEU A 75 -5.37 -12.93 1.95
N ASP A 76 -5.22 -13.11 0.64
CA ASP A 76 -5.76 -14.27 -0.07
C ASP A 76 -5.22 -15.59 0.49
N ALA A 77 -3.92 -15.65 0.78
CA ALA A 77 -3.33 -16.81 1.44
C ALA A 77 -3.93 -17.03 2.85
N CYS A 78 -4.28 -15.96 3.56
CA CYS A 78 -4.97 -16.05 4.85
C CYS A 78 -6.42 -16.52 4.70
N VAL A 79 -7.14 -16.16 3.62
CA VAL A 79 -8.48 -16.70 3.31
C VAL A 79 -8.41 -18.22 3.15
N GLN A 80 -7.43 -18.69 2.38
CA GLN A 80 -7.18 -20.13 2.22
C GLN A 80 -6.78 -20.78 3.54
N GLY A 81 -5.97 -20.09 4.36
CA GLY A 81 -5.58 -20.52 5.70
C GLY A 81 -6.76 -20.73 6.64
N PHE A 82 -7.69 -19.78 6.70
CA PHE A 82 -8.93 -19.90 7.48
C PHE A 82 -9.80 -21.06 6.99
N SER A 83 -9.92 -21.24 5.67
CA SER A 83 -10.68 -22.35 5.07
C SER A 83 -10.05 -23.70 5.44
N ALA A 84 -8.71 -23.80 5.38
CA ALA A 84 -7.97 -25.02 5.68
C ALA A 84 -8.12 -25.49 7.15
N ILE A 85 -8.36 -24.57 8.09
CA ILE A 85 -8.61 -24.89 9.50
C ILE A 85 -10.11 -25.04 9.82
N GLY A 86 -11.00 -25.00 8.81
CA GLY A 86 -12.44 -25.13 8.99
C GLY A 86 -13.15 -23.86 9.48
N ALA A 87 -12.47 -22.72 9.50
CA ALA A 87 -13.00 -21.42 9.93
C ALA A 87 -13.69 -20.67 8.75
N GLU A 88 -14.65 -21.32 8.10
CA GLU A 88 -15.31 -20.85 6.86
C GLU A 88 -16.00 -19.48 7.02
N ALA A 89 -16.50 -19.16 8.20
CA ALA A 89 -17.09 -17.85 8.47
C ALA A 89 -16.03 -16.74 8.44
N PHE A 90 -14.83 -17.00 8.98
CA PHE A 90 -13.70 -16.08 8.93
C PHE A 90 -13.12 -15.97 7.53
N ALA A 91 -13.01 -17.08 6.79
CA ALA A 91 -12.59 -17.05 5.39
C ALA A 91 -13.51 -16.16 4.53
N ARG A 92 -14.83 -16.35 4.63
CA ARG A 92 -15.81 -15.51 3.90
C ARG A 92 -15.79 -14.06 4.33
N TRP A 93 -15.66 -13.79 5.63
CA TRP A 93 -15.53 -12.42 6.13
C TRP A 93 -14.27 -11.76 5.57
N LEU A 94 -13.12 -12.44 5.63
CA LEU A 94 -11.85 -11.91 5.13
C LEU A 94 -11.89 -11.70 3.62
N GLN A 95 -12.56 -12.57 2.86
CA GLN A 95 -12.77 -12.36 1.44
C GLN A 95 -13.44 -11.02 1.14
N THR A 96 -14.44 -10.59 1.94
CA THR A 96 -15.05 -9.27 1.75
C THR A 96 -14.07 -8.10 1.98
N VAL A 97 -13.05 -8.30 2.82
CA VAL A 97 -11.97 -7.32 3.01
C VAL A 97 -11.06 -7.31 1.79
N VAL A 98 -10.67 -8.50 1.31
CA VAL A 98 -9.86 -8.66 0.08
C VAL A 98 -10.55 -8.01 -1.12
N ASP A 99 -11.84 -8.24 -1.33
CA ASP A 99 -12.60 -7.69 -2.46
C ASP A 99 -12.53 -6.14 -2.52
N VAL A 100 -12.54 -5.48 -1.35
CA VAL A 100 -12.38 -4.02 -1.25
C VAL A 100 -10.98 -3.59 -1.68
N LEU A 101 -9.95 -4.34 -1.29
CA LEU A 101 -8.56 -4.05 -1.65
C LEU A 101 -8.29 -4.33 -3.12
N GLU A 102 -8.88 -5.39 -3.69
CA GLU A 102 -8.85 -5.66 -5.12
C GLU A 102 -9.53 -4.54 -5.92
N ALA A 103 -10.63 -3.97 -5.42
CA ALA A 103 -11.27 -2.83 -6.05
C ALA A 103 -10.36 -1.59 -6.05
N HIS A 104 -9.61 -1.34 -4.97
CA HIS A 104 -8.61 -0.26 -4.92
C HIS A 104 -7.42 -0.54 -5.84
N ALA A 105 -6.89 -1.77 -5.86
CA ALA A 105 -5.82 -2.15 -6.76
C ALA A 105 -6.27 -1.98 -8.23
N SER A 106 -7.49 -2.40 -8.56
CA SER A 106 -8.09 -2.21 -9.88
C SER A 106 -8.25 -0.74 -10.25
N LEU A 107 -8.65 0.11 -9.30
CA LEU A 107 -8.70 1.56 -9.51
C LEU A 107 -7.31 2.13 -9.85
N GLN A 108 -6.29 1.77 -9.07
CA GLN A 108 -4.91 2.20 -9.33
C GLN A 108 -4.44 1.78 -10.72
N HIS A 109 -4.67 0.52 -11.11
CA HIS A 109 -4.33 0.02 -12.45
C HIS A 109 -5.01 0.81 -13.57
N ARG A 110 -6.31 1.15 -13.41
CA ARG A 110 -7.02 1.99 -14.39
C ARG A 110 -6.40 3.38 -14.47
N CYS A 111 -6.13 4.03 -13.34
CA CYS A 111 -5.48 5.34 -13.32
C CYS A 111 -4.12 5.32 -14.03
N VAL A 112 -3.28 4.31 -13.76
CA VAL A 112 -1.98 4.13 -14.44
C VAL A 112 -2.18 3.94 -15.94
N HIS A 113 -3.12 3.09 -16.34
CA HIS A 113 -3.43 2.82 -17.74
C HIS A 113 -3.87 4.10 -18.47
N ASP A 114 -4.78 4.86 -17.88
CA ASP A 114 -5.36 6.05 -18.50
C ASP A 114 -4.30 7.15 -18.66
N ILE A 115 -3.44 7.36 -17.66
CA ILE A 115 -2.31 8.30 -17.77
C ILE A 115 -1.34 7.87 -18.88
N ARG A 116 -1.02 6.57 -18.98
CA ARG A 116 -0.12 6.04 -20.01
C ARG A 116 -0.70 6.08 -21.42
N ALA A 117 -2.02 5.99 -21.57
CA ALA A 117 -2.70 5.99 -22.86
C ALA A 117 -2.77 7.38 -23.51
N THR A 118 -2.44 8.44 -22.76
CA THR A 118 -2.49 9.83 -23.25
C THR A 118 -1.49 10.10 -24.37
N LYS A 119 -1.91 10.89 -25.37
CA LYS A 119 -1.12 11.22 -26.57
C LYS A 119 -0.66 12.67 -26.62
N SER A 120 -1.18 13.51 -25.73
CA SER A 120 -0.80 14.91 -25.59
C SER A 120 -0.66 15.28 -24.12
N ASP A 121 0.07 16.37 -23.84
CA ASP A 121 0.23 16.86 -22.48
C ASP A 121 -1.10 17.35 -21.89
N ALA A 122 -1.99 17.92 -22.70
CA ALA A 122 -3.32 18.31 -22.26
C ALA A 122 -4.15 17.09 -21.78
N GLU A 123 -4.12 15.98 -22.53
CA GLU A 123 -4.75 14.73 -22.10
C GLU A 123 -4.10 14.18 -20.83
N ALA A 124 -2.77 14.23 -20.73
CA ALA A 124 -2.03 13.78 -19.56
C ALA A 124 -2.40 14.57 -18.30
N ILE A 125 -2.51 15.90 -18.40
CA ILE A 125 -2.93 16.77 -17.29
C ILE A 125 -4.33 16.39 -16.80
N THR A 126 -5.27 16.19 -17.72
CA THR A 126 -6.63 15.75 -17.36
C THR A 126 -6.61 14.38 -16.68
N ALA A 127 -5.92 13.40 -17.26
CA ALA A 127 -5.83 12.05 -16.70
C ALA A 127 -5.19 12.03 -15.30
N ILE A 128 -4.13 12.82 -15.08
CA ILE A 128 -3.45 12.95 -13.77
C ILE A 128 -4.40 13.57 -12.75
N THR A 129 -5.13 14.61 -13.13
CA THR A 129 -6.09 15.29 -12.25
C THR A 129 -7.27 14.39 -11.87
N GLU A 130 -7.81 13.67 -12.84
CA GLU A 130 -8.92 12.72 -12.63
C GLU A 130 -8.47 11.53 -11.78
N ALA A 131 -7.27 11.00 -12.02
CA ALA A 131 -6.68 9.95 -11.21
C ALA A 131 -6.47 10.41 -9.76
N ALA A 132 -5.88 11.59 -9.55
CA ALA A 132 -5.69 12.16 -8.22
C ALA A 132 -7.03 12.31 -7.48
N THR A 133 -8.05 12.83 -8.15
CA THR A 133 -9.40 13.01 -7.59
C THR A 133 -10.03 11.66 -7.20
N SER A 134 -9.90 10.66 -8.06
CA SER A 134 -10.46 9.32 -7.85
C SER A 134 -9.77 8.59 -6.69
N LEU A 135 -8.43 8.68 -6.61
CA LEU A 135 -7.64 8.10 -5.54
C LEU A 135 -7.91 8.77 -4.19
N ASP A 136 -8.05 10.10 -4.16
CA ASP A 136 -8.43 10.83 -2.95
C ASP A 136 -9.85 10.47 -2.48
N ALA A 137 -10.78 10.28 -3.42
CA ALA A 137 -12.13 9.82 -3.09
C ALA A 137 -12.11 8.41 -2.49
N ALA A 138 -11.31 7.50 -3.06
CA ALA A 138 -11.11 6.16 -2.52
C ALA A 138 -10.46 6.19 -1.12
N ALA A 139 -9.47 7.06 -0.91
CA ALA A 139 -8.80 7.25 0.39
C ALA A 139 -9.79 7.67 1.48
N LYS A 140 -10.70 8.61 1.16
CA LYS A 140 -11.76 9.04 2.06
C LYS A 140 -12.78 7.94 2.32
N ALA A 141 -13.14 7.18 1.29
CA ALA A 141 -14.09 6.09 1.39
C ALA A 141 -13.58 4.97 2.30
N ILE A 142 -12.32 4.54 2.14
CA ILE A 142 -11.73 3.47 2.95
C ILE A 142 -11.56 3.87 4.41
N ALA A 143 -11.20 5.13 4.69
CA ALA A 143 -11.05 5.63 6.05
C ALA A 143 -12.35 5.49 6.87
N GLY A 144 -13.51 5.63 6.21
CA GLY A 144 -14.84 5.46 6.83
C GLY A 144 -15.53 4.13 6.52
N TYR A 145 -14.88 3.18 5.85
CA TYR A 145 -15.55 1.99 5.34
C TYR A 145 -16.04 1.08 6.50
N PRO A 146 -17.33 0.70 6.51
CA PRO A 146 -17.89 -0.15 7.56
C PRO A 146 -17.68 -1.63 7.20
N PHE A 147 -16.50 -2.16 7.56
CA PHE A 147 -16.27 -3.61 7.45
C PHE A 147 -17.31 -4.39 8.27
N GLY A 148 -17.69 -5.57 7.76
CA GLY A 148 -18.63 -6.45 8.45
C GLY A 148 -18.13 -6.85 9.83
N ALA A 149 -19.05 -7.12 10.75
CA ALA A 149 -18.71 -7.60 12.09
C ALA A 149 -17.92 -8.91 12.02
N PHE A 150 -16.98 -9.10 12.97
CA PHE A 150 -16.22 -10.34 13.06
C PHE A 150 -17.16 -11.53 13.30
N PRO A 151 -16.91 -12.68 12.64
CA PRO A 151 -17.64 -13.91 12.94
C PRO A 151 -17.51 -14.32 14.41
N PRO A 152 -18.52 -14.97 15.01
CA PRO A 152 -18.47 -15.37 16.41
C PRO A 152 -17.29 -16.32 16.67
N ARG A 153 -16.64 -16.15 17.83
CA ARG A 153 -15.59 -17.05 18.30
C ARG A 153 -16.22 -18.39 18.74
N PRO A 154 -15.55 -19.54 18.54
CA PRO A 154 -15.95 -20.80 19.15
C PRO A 154 -15.90 -20.72 20.69
N ASP A 155 -16.97 -21.14 21.37
CA ASP A 155 -17.20 -20.88 22.81
C ASP A 155 -16.32 -21.70 23.78
N GLU A 156 -15.58 -22.72 23.34
CA GLU A 156 -15.15 -23.80 24.26
C GLU A 156 -13.63 -23.86 24.59
N SER A 157 -12.74 -23.15 23.89
CA SER A 157 -11.30 -23.12 24.21
C SER A 157 -10.51 -22.07 23.39
N PRO A 158 -9.25 -21.72 23.75
CA PRO A 158 -8.38 -21.00 22.83
C PRO A 158 -8.15 -21.79 21.54
N ASP A 159 -8.59 -21.24 20.42
CA ASP A 159 -8.38 -21.81 19.09
C ASP A 159 -7.06 -21.27 18.52
N TYR A 160 -5.97 -21.96 18.85
CA TYR A 160 -4.61 -21.56 18.43
C TYR A 160 -4.45 -21.49 16.90
N PRO A 161 -4.99 -22.42 16.09
CA PRO A 161 -5.00 -22.27 14.64
C PRO A 161 -5.68 -20.98 14.17
N LEU A 162 -6.84 -20.64 14.73
CA LEU A 162 -7.56 -19.39 14.40
C LEU A 162 -6.75 -18.15 14.81
N MET A 163 -6.16 -18.15 16.00
CA MET A 163 -5.27 -17.09 16.48
C MET A 163 -4.06 -16.89 15.57
N ALA A 164 -3.43 -17.99 15.14
CA ALA A 164 -2.29 -17.93 14.23
C ALA A 164 -2.68 -17.31 12.88
N GLN A 165 -3.84 -17.66 12.32
CA GLN A 165 -4.32 -17.06 11.07
C GLN A 165 -4.65 -15.57 11.22
N ALA A 166 -5.26 -15.16 12.33
CA ALA A 166 -5.48 -13.74 12.63
C ALA A 166 -4.15 -12.98 12.73
N GLY A 167 -3.14 -13.57 13.39
CA GLY A 167 -1.79 -13.02 13.47
C GLY A 167 -1.12 -12.86 12.09
N MET A 168 -1.32 -13.82 11.17
CA MET A 168 -0.82 -13.72 9.80
C MET A 168 -1.47 -12.58 9.02
N CYS A 169 -2.75 -12.28 9.26
CA CYS A 169 -3.43 -11.13 8.66
C CYS A 169 -2.81 -9.81 9.16
N LEU A 170 -2.57 -9.68 10.47
CA LEU A 170 -1.90 -8.51 11.03
C LEU A 170 -0.47 -8.36 10.49
N ALA A 171 0.28 -9.46 10.42
CA ALA A 171 1.63 -9.49 9.87
C ALA A 171 1.68 -9.09 8.38
N ALA A 172 0.62 -9.32 7.61
CA ALA A 172 0.54 -8.87 6.23
C ALA A 172 0.64 -7.34 6.11
N GLU A 173 0.03 -6.60 7.05
CA GLU A 173 0.12 -5.14 7.14
C GLU A 173 1.43 -4.66 7.78
N THR A 174 1.93 -5.34 8.82
CA THR A 174 3.18 -4.93 9.50
C THR A 174 4.39 -5.05 8.57
N HIS A 175 4.42 -6.07 7.72
CA HIS A 175 5.52 -6.30 6.78
C HIS A 175 5.32 -5.59 5.43
N ARG A 176 4.38 -4.64 5.35
CA ARG A 176 4.22 -3.80 4.17
C ARG A 176 5.41 -2.84 4.09
N VAL A 177 6.03 -2.76 2.92
CA VAL A 177 6.99 -1.68 2.63
C VAL A 177 6.20 -0.48 2.08
N PRO A 178 6.25 0.71 2.71
CA PRO A 178 5.51 1.88 2.24
C PRO A 178 5.91 2.28 0.81
N LEU A 179 4.95 2.72 -0.01
CA LEU A 179 5.24 3.20 -1.38
C LEU A 179 6.21 4.37 -1.36
N ARG A 180 6.15 5.24 -0.35
CA ARG A 180 7.08 6.37 -0.21
C ARG A 180 8.54 5.93 -0.22
N THR A 181 8.87 4.82 0.44
CA THR A 181 10.24 4.26 0.44
C THR A 181 10.63 3.74 -0.94
N GLN A 182 9.66 3.30 -1.75
CA GLN A 182 9.88 2.70 -3.07
C GLN A 182 9.97 3.72 -4.20
N LEU A 183 9.30 4.86 -4.02
CA LEU A 183 9.28 5.99 -4.94
C LEU A 183 10.27 7.08 -4.56
N ASP A 184 11.08 6.88 -3.52
CA ASP A 184 12.07 7.87 -3.12
C ASP A 184 13.01 8.21 -4.28
N GLY A 185 13.10 9.50 -4.61
CA GLY A 185 13.87 10.03 -5.73
C GLY A 185 13.30 9.78 -7.14
N ALA A 186 12.18 9.07 -7.31
CA ALA A 186 11.60 8.82 -8.64
C ALA A 186 11.00 10.11 -9.23
N GLY A 187 11.54 10.58 -10.37
CA GLY A 187 11.05 11.78 -11.05
C GLY A 187 11.41 13.11 -10.34
N GLY A 188 12.33 13.09 -9.37
CA GLY A 188 12.73 14.27 -8.61
C GLY A 188 11.58 14.92 -7.83
N ALA A 189 11.64 16.23 -7.66
CA ALA A 189 10.56 17.04 -7.09
C ALA A 189 9.26 16.88 -7.88
N SER A 190 9.33 16.78 -9.21
CA SER A 190 8.14 16.64 -10.07
C SER A 190 7.42 15.29 -9.93
N GLY A 191 8.10 14.27 -9.40
CA GLY A 191 7.54 12.97 -9.02
C GLY A 191 7.22 12.85 -7.53
N SER A 192 7.44 13.89 -6.73
CA SER A 192 7.21 13.86 -5.29
C SER A 192 5.76 14.25 -4.93
N ALA A 193 5.25 13.72 -3.82
CA ALA A 193 3.91 14.03 -3.33
C ALA A 193 3.72 15.51 -2.92
N GLU A 194 4.79 16.28 -2.75
CA GLU A 194 4.69 17.71 -2.44
C GLU A 194 4.20 18.51 -3.65
N PHE A 195 4.60 18.10 -4.86
CA PHE A 195 4.31 18.84 -6.09
C PHE A 195 3.35 18.10 -7.01
N ASN A 196 3.35 16.77 -6.98
CA ASN A 196 2.59 15.92 -7.88
C ASN A 196 1.27 15.45 -7.26
N PRO A 197 0.10 15.90 -7.77
CA PRO A 197 -1.19 15.57 -7.18
C PRO A 197 -1.54 14.09 -7.26
N TYR A 198 -1.11 13.38 -8.31
CA TYR A 198 -1.34 11.93 -8.44
C TYR A 198 -0.58 11.15 -7.36
N VAL A 199 0.70 11.47 -7.16
CA VAL A 199 1.55 10.82 -6.15
C VAL A 199 1.06 11.13 -4.74
N ALA A 200 0.64 12.37 -4.49
CA ALA A 200 0.03 12.77 -3.23
C ALA A 200 -1.23 11.95 -2.92
N ALA A 201 -2.14 11.81 -3.89
CA ALA A 201 -3.37 11.04 -3.71
C ALA A 201 -3.10 9.54 -3.52
N LEU A 202 -2.10 8.99 -4.22
CA LEU A 202 -1.67 7.60 -4.07
C LEU A 202 -1.17 7.31 -2.65
N PHE A 203 -0.33 8.18 -2.09
CA PHE A 203 0.15 8.05 -0.71
C PHE A 203 -0.98 8.19 0.31
N ARG A 204 -1.95 9.09 0.09
CA ARG A 204 -3.13 9.19 0.96
C ARG A 204 -3.97 7.93 0.95
N LEU A 205 -4.20 7.33 -0.23
CA LEU A 205 -4.93 6.07 -0.34
C LEU A 205 -4.18 4.93 0.37
N GLU A 206 -2.87 4.81 0.18
CA GLU A 206 -2.04 3.83 0.89
C GLU A 206 -2.16 4.01 2.40
N LEU A 207 -1.94 5.23 2.91
CA LEU A 207 -1.94 5.51 4.34
C LEU A 207 -3.31 5.23 4.96
N ALA A 208 -4.39 5.68 4.33
CA ALA A 208 -5.75 5.44 4.79
C ALA A 208 -6.07 3.94 4.83
N THR A 209 -5.65 3.20 3.80
CA THR A 209 -5.83 1.75 3.72
C THR A 209 -5.03 1.03 4.82
N HIS A 210 -3.75 1.37 4.97
CA HIS A 210 -2.87 0.76 5.97
C HIS A 210 -3.42 0.94 7.39
N ARG A 211 -3.75 2.18 7.78
CA ARG A 211 -4.30 2.48 9.11
C ARG A 211 -5.59 1.73 9.37
N ARG A 212 -6.47 1.68 8.36
CA ARG A 212 -7.77 1.01 8.50
C ARG A 212 -7.61 -0.49 8.65
N LEU A 213 -6.80 -1.14 7.83
CA LEU A 213 -6.55 -2.57 7.86
C LEU A 213 -5.77 -2.99 9.11
N TYR A 214 -4.73 -2.23 9.47
CA TYR A 214 -3.95 -2.50 10.69
C TYR A 214 -4.87 -2.54 11.91
N ARG A 215 -5.73 -1.52 12.08
CA ARG A 215 -6.72 -1.49 13.16
C ARG A 215 -7.69 -2.67 13.09
N LEU A 216 -8.22 -2.99 11.89
CA LEU A 216 -9.15 -4.12 11.70
C LEU A 216 -8.53 -5.46 12.11
N PHE A 217 -7.29 -5.74 11.68
CA PHE A 217 -6.62 -7.00 12.01
C PHE A 217 -6.08 -7.03 13.44
N TYR A 218 -5.71 -5.89 13.99
CA TYR A 218 -5.39 -5.77 15.41
C TYR A 218 -6.61 -6.14 16.26
N GLU A 219 -7.78 -5.56 15.96
CA GLU A 219 -9.04 -5.90 16.63
C GLU A 219 -9.47 -7.36 16.40
N LEU A 220 -9.22 -7.93 15.21
CA LEU A 220 -9.44 -9.35 14.93
C LEU A 220 -8.61 -10.24 15.86
N CYS A 221 -7.32 -9.94 16.07
CA CYS A 221 -6.46 -10.67 16.98
C CYS A 221 -7.05 -10.70 18.40
N PHE A 222 -7.49 -9.54 18.92
CA PHE A 222 -8.18 -9.48 20.21
C PHE A 222 -9.48 -10.30 20.22
N HIS A 223 -10.29 -10.19 19.16
CA HIS A 223 -11.57 -10.88 19.04
C HIS A 223 -11.42 -12.41 19.11
N VAL A 224 -10.37 -12.96 18.48
CA VAL A 224 -10.08 -14.41 18.52
C VAL A 224 -9.34 -14.84 19.80
N GLY A 225 -9.03 -13.90 20.69
CA GLY A 225 -8.36 -14.15 21.97
C GLY A 225 -6.83 -14.19 21.90
N PHE A 226 -6.23 -13.63 20.85
CA PHE A 226 -4.80 -13.43 20.76
C PHE A 226 -4.41 -12.14 21.49
N ASP A 227 -3.82 -12.28 22.68
CA ASP A 227 -3.35 -11.16 23.48
C ASP A 227 -2.05 -10.58 22.91
N LEU A 228 -2.14 -9.35 22.40
CA LEU A 228 -1.01 -8.59 21.86
C LEU A 228 -0.36 -7.65 22.89
N HIS A 229 -0.93 -7.50 24.10
CA HIS A 229 -0.45 -6.60 25.15
C HIS A 229 0.46 -7.29 26.17
N ASP A 230 0.19 -8.55 26.53
CA ASP A 230 0.88 -9.24 27.63
C ASP A 230 2.16 -9.99 27.21
N ASN A 231 2.55 -9.95 25.94
CA ASN A 231 3.76 -10.62 25.46
C ASN A 231 4.86 -9.59 25.11
N PRO A 232 5.88 -9.39 25.96
CA PRO A 232 6.97 -8.42 25.72
C PRO A 232 7.82 -8.73 24.49
N ASP A 233 7.71 -9.94 23.93
CA ASP A 233 8.38 -10.33 22.69
C ASP A 233 7.56 -9.97 21.43
N VAL A 234 6.28 -9.64 21.58
CA VAL A 234 5.37 -9.30 20.46
C VAL A 234 5.42 -7.79 20.20
N ARG A 235 6.27 -7.39 19.25
CA ARG A 235 6.53 -5.99 18.86
C ARG A 235 5.48 -5.45 17.86
N PHE A 236 4.20 -5.43 18.22
CA PHE A 236 3.19 -4.72 17.42
C PHE A 236 2.88 -3.37 18.06
N ASP A 237 2.93 -2.30 17.25
CA ASP A 237 2.47 -0.98 17.68
C ASP A 237 0.95 -1.00 17.91
N THR A 238 0.46 -0.18 18.84
CA THR A 238 -0.98 0.01 18.99
C THR A 238 -1.55 0.72 17.75
N PRO A 239 -2.83 0.52 17.40
CA PRO A 239 -3.44 1.24 16.28
C PRO A 239 -3.30 2.76 16.38
N ASP A 240 -3.44 3.33 17.59
CA ASP A 240 -3.24 4.76 17.82
C ASP A 240 -1.77 5.20 17.67
N GLY A 241 -0.82 4.30 17.93
CA GLY A 241 0.60 4.50 17.64
C GLY A 241 0.86 4.58 16.14
N VAL A 242 0.32 3.63 15.37
CA VAL A 242 0.41 3.61 13.89
C VAL A 242 -0.30 4.82 13.28
N ASP A 243 -1.42 5.25 13.84
CA ASP A 243 -2.14 6.45 13.37
C ASP A 243 -1.32 7.74 13.55
N ARG A 244 -0.40 7.77 14.54
CA ARG A 244 0.50 8.90 14.79
C ARG A 244 1.79 8.83 13.98
N GLN A 245 2.16 7.65 13.48
CA GLN A 245 3.24 7.50 12.52
C GLN A 245 2.75 8.10 11.18
N GLY A 246 3.31 9.25 10.82
CA GLY A 246 3.18 9.74 9.44
C GLY A 246 4.07 8.86 8.58
N LEU A 247 3.46 8.06 7.69
CA LEU A 247 4.21 7.44 6.59
C LEU A 247 4.70 8.54 5.63
#